data_AF-A0A932L9W9-F1
#
_entry.id   AF-A0A932L9W9-F1
#
_cell.length_a   1.000
_cell.length_b   1.000
_cell.length_c   1.000
_cell.angle_alpha   90.00
_cell.angle_beta   90.00
_cell.angle_gamma   90.00
#
_symmetry.space_group_name_H-M   'P 1'
#
loop_
_entity.id
_entity.type
_entity.pdbx_description
1 polymer ?
#
loop_
_entity_poly.entity_id
_entity_poly.type
_entity_poly.pdbx_seq_one_letter_code
_entity_poly.pdbx_strand_id
1 'polypeptide(L)'
;MSEEGDRLIAKAQAKLKGLETEVIKTKEFINQIRAFDELPPLYSDLALKPEVSIGAIRSDQFYGRPLATVVREILEMRKASGLTAASVAEIYSKLVEGGYQFETSNEENAKRVLRISLTKNPAFHKIPNGDYGLKEWYPNAKQPQPKKDKQTENGNGHDGEVVVELPGLDEPGDDS
;
A
#
# COMPACT_ATOMS: atom_id res chain seq x y z
N MET A 1 8.52 -0.33 26.45
CA MET A 1 7.23 -0.15 25.76
C MET A 1 6.17 -0.79 26.65
N SER A 2 5.10 -0.07 26.97
CA SER A 2 4.22 -0.41 28.11
C SER A 2 3.36 -1.65 27.82
N GLU A 3 3.63 -2.75 28.54
CA GLU A 3 2.84 -3.99 28.52
C GLU A 3 1.33 -3.75 28.81
N GLU A 4 1.03 -2.69 29.57
CA GLU A 4 -0.32 -2.23 29.86
C GLU A 4 -1.07 -1.73 28.59
N GLY A 5 -0.34 -1.09 27.67
CA GLY A 5 -0.88 -0.57 26.41
C GLY A 5 -1.32 -1.69 25.48
N ASP A 6 -0.47 -2.71 25.29
CA ASP A 6 -0.79 -3.89 24.50
C ASP A 6 -1.98 -4.66 25.08
N ARG A 7 -2.05 -4.77 26.42
CA ARG A 7 -3.19 -5.42 27.11
C ARG A 7 -4.50 -4.68 26.91
N LEU A 8 -4.48 -3.34 26.93
CA LEU A 8 -5.66 -2.51 26.67
C LEU A 8 -6.12 -2.63 25.21
N ILE A 9 -5.20 -2.62 24.26
CA ILE A 9 -5.48 -2.82 22.84
C ILE A 9 -6.10 -4.21 22.61
N ALA A 10 -5.52 -5.26 23.19
CA ALA A 10 -6.06 -6.62 23.09
C ALA A 10 -7.50 -6.73 23.63
N LYS A 11 -7.80 -6.06 24.75
CA LYS A 11 -9.15 -6.01 25.32
C LYS A 11 -10.12 -5.23 24.41
N ALA A 12 -9.68 -4.13 23.81
CA ALA A 12 -10.47 -3.36 22.87
C ALA A 12 -10.77 -4.16 21.58
N GLN A 13 -9.78 -4.88 21.05
CA GLN A 13 -9.94 -5.77 19.89
C GLN A 13 -10.92 -6.92 20.17
N ALA A 14 -10.85 -7.53 21.35
CA ALA A 14 -11.80 -8.58 21.74
C ALA A 14 -13.25 -8.05 21.79
N LYS A 15 -13.44 -6.82 22.29
CA LYS A 15 -14.75 -6.16 22.32
C LYS A 15 -15.23 -5.82 20.90
N LEU A 16 -14.34 -5.34 20.03
CA LEU A 16 -14.65 -5.06 18.63
C LEU A 16 -15.22 -6.31 17.93
N LYS A 17 -14.54 -7.44 18.06
CA LYS A 17 -14.95 -8.72 17.46
C LYS A 17 -16.33 -9.18 17.96
N GLY A 18 -16.64 -8.95 19.23
CA GLY A 18 -17.97 -9.21 19.80
C GLY A 18 -19.05 -8.38 19.10
N LEU A 19 -18.83 -7.08 18.99
CA LEU A 19 -19.77 -6.15 18.34
C LEU A 19 -19.95 -6.45 16.85
N GLU A 20 -18.88 -6.79 16.13
CA GLU A 20 -18.97 -7.20 14.72
C GLU A 20 -19.87 -8.44 14.55
N THR A 21 -19.74 -9.41 15.46
CA THR A 21 -20.59 -10.60 15.46
C THR A 21 -22.06 -10.24 15.75
N GLU A 22 -22.32 -9.33 16.67
CA GLU A 22 -23.67 -8.84 16.95
C GLU A 22 -24.27 -8.12 15.74
N VAL A 23 -23.49 -7.27 15.07
CA VAL A 23 -23.91 -6.57 13.86
C VAL A 23 -24.30 -7.55 12.75
N ILE A 24 -23.54 -8.63 12.55
CA ILE A 24 -23.89 -9.68 11.59
C ILE A 24 -25.22 -10.33 11.97
N LYS A 25 -25.38 -10.75 13.22
CA LYS A 25 -26.64 -11.37 13.70
C LYS A 25 -27.84 -10.44 13.49
N THR A 26 -27.69 -9.14 13.76
CA THR A 26 -28.74 -8.14 13.52
C THR A 26 -29.05 -8.03 12.03
N LYS A 27 -28.04 -7.99 11.16
CA LYS A 27 -28.24 -7.96 9.69
C LYS A 27 -28.92 -9.23 9.18
N GLU A 28 -28.56 -10.41 9.68
CA GLU A 28 -29.22 -11.68 9.37
C GLU A 28 -30.67 -11.66 9.82
N PHE A 29 -30.95 -11.18 11.02
CA PHE A 29 -32.30 -11.06 11.55
C PHE A 29 -33.16 -10.10 10.73
N ILE A 30 -32.61 -8.95 10.30
CA ILE A 30 -33.31 -8.02 9.40
C ILE A 30 -33.63 -8.72 8.06
N ASN A 31 -32.68 -9.47 7.51
CA ASN A 31 -32.93 -10.24 6.29
C ASN A 31 -34.00 -11.32 6.48
N GLN A 32 -34.04 -11.99 7.64
CA GLN A 32 -35.08 -12.96 7.98
C GLN A 32 -36.47 -12.33 8.07
N ILE A 33 -36.59 -11.16 8.70
CA ILE A 33 -37.86 -10.40 8.73
C ILE A 33 -38.30 -10.07 7.30
N ARG A 34 -37.38 -9.55 6.48
CA ARG A 34 -37.69 -9.22 5.08
C ARG A 34 -38.10 -10.44 4.26
N ALA A 35 -37.48 -11.59 4.49
CA ALA A 35 -37.86 -12.85 3.83
C ALA A 35 -39.27 -13.30 4.23
N PHE A 36 -39.70 -13.05 5.47
CA PHE A 36 -41.07 -13.31 5.92
C PHE A 36 -42.09 -12.41 5.22
N ASP A 37 -41.73 -11.15 4.95
CA ASP A 37 -42.54 -10.18 4.18
C ASP A 37 -42.41 -10.34 2.65
N GLU A 38 -41.79 -11.42 2.14
CA GLU A 38 -41.51 -11.66 0.71
C GLU A 38 -40.72 -10.54 0.02
N LEU A 39 -39.99 -9.74 0.81
CA LEU A 39 -39.15 -8.66 0.33
C LEU A 39 -37.73 -9.16 0.03
N PRO A 40 -37.05 -8.62 -1.01
CA PRO A 40 -35.68 -8.97 -1.29
C PRO A 40 -34.76 -8.59 -0.11
N PRO A 41 -33.69 -9.35 0.17
CA PRO A 41 -32.79 -9.10 1.31
C PRO A 41 -32.16 -7.70 1.24
N LEU A 42 -32.00 -7.04 2.39
CA LEU A 42 -31.37 -5.71 2.47
C LEU A 42 -29.86 -5.81 2.43
N TYR A 43 -29.33 -6.81 3.12
CA TYR A 43 -27.89 -7.03 3.24
C TYR A 43 -27.50 -8.24 2.38
N SER A 44 -26.58 -8.04 1.44
CA SER A 44 -26.00 -9.13 0.65
C SER A 44 -25.11 -10.02 1.52
N ASP A 45 -24.84 -11.25 1.06
CA ASP A 45 -23.95 -12.22 1.74
C ASP A 45 -22.56 -11.64 2.07
N LEU A 46 -22.04 -10.75 1.22
CA LEU A 46 -20.80 -10.00 1.45
C LEU A 46 -20.86 -9.07 2.68
N ALA A 47 -22.03 -8.53 3.02
CA ALA A 47 -22.23 -7.65 4.18
C ALA A 47 -22.53 -8.42 5.48
N LEU A 48 -22.73 -9.74 5.38
CA LEU A 48 -22.92 -10.70 6.48
C LEU A 48 -21.61 -11.38 6.90
N LYS A 49 -20.54 -11.21 6.12
CA LYS A 49 -19.21 -11.62 6.56
C LYS A 49 -18.72 -10.63 7.63
N PRO A 50 -18.02 -11.09 8.68
CA PRO A 50 -17.27 -10.17 9.52
C PRO A 50 -16.40 -9.35 8.57
N GLU A 51 -16.46 -8.02 8.71
CA GLU A 51 -15.45 -7.19 8.07
C GLU A 51 -14.14 -7.74 8.57
N VAL A 52 -13.39 -8.40 7.68
CA VAL A 52 -12.12 -8.98 8.04
C VAL A 52 -11.28 -7.77 8.39
N SER A 53 -11.18 -7.49 9.70
CA SER A 53 -10.12 -6.69 10.27
C SER A 53 -8.86 -7.22 9.60
N ILE A 54 -8.34 -6.40 8.69
CA ILE A 54 -7.16 -6.64 7.87
C ILE A 54 -6.20 -7.39 8.80
N GLY A 55 -5.94 -8.66 8.52
CA GLY A 55 -5.07 -9.47 9.37
C GLY A 55 -3.83 -8.64 9.63
N ALA A 56 -3.61 -8.27 10.89
CA ALA A 56 -2.70 -7.19 11.26
C ALA A 56 -1.39 -7.39 10.50
N ILE A 57 -1.10 -6.47 9.57
CA ILE A 57 0.10 -6.57 8.73
C ILE A 57 1.26 -6.61 9.71
N ARG A 58 2.06 -7.68 9.66
CA ARG A 58 3.19 -7.83 10.58
C ARG A 58 4.19 -6.73 10.22
N SER A 59 4.76 -6.09 11.23
CA SER A 59 5.68 -4.96 11.07
C SER A 59 6.98 -5.33 10.36
N ASP A 60 7.24 -6.60 10.06
CA ASP A 60 8.37 -7.11 9.29
C ASP A 60 7.99 -7.69 7.91
N GLN A 61 6.70 -7.72 7.56
CA GLN A 61 6.19 -8.46 6.39
C GLN A 61 6.72 -7.96 5.04
N PHE A 62 7.06 -6.67 4.96
CA PHE A 62 7.45 -6.01 3.71
C PHE A 62 8.92 -5.61 3.65
N TYR A 63 9.71 -5.97 4.66
CA TYR A 63 11.13 -5.64 4.71
C TYR A 63 11.91 -6.34 3.57
N GLY A 64 12.72 -5.57 2.83
CA GLY A 64 13.56 -6.08 1.74
C GLY A 64 12.81 -6.59 0.50
N ARG A 65 11.47 -6.47 0.46
CA ARG A 65 10.66 -6.91 -0.69
C ARG A 65 10.53 -5.80 -1.73
N PRO A 66 10.35 -6.12 -3.02
CA PRO A 66 10.17 -5.11 -4.06
C PRO A 66 8.82 -4.39 -3.92
N LEU A 67 8.83 -3.05 -4.07
CA LEU A 67 7.67 -2.17 -3.87
C LEU A 67 6.43 -2.64 -4.63
N ALA A 68 6.58 -3.00 -5.90
CA ALA A 68 5.47 -3.41 -6.76
C ALA A 68 4.76 -4.69 -6.25
N THR A 69 5.52 -5.64 -5.71
CA THR A 69 4.97 -6.88 -5.16
C THR A 69 4.19 -6.59 -3.89
N VAL A 70 4.75 -5.76 -3.00
CA VAL A 70 4.10 -5.41 -1.75
C VAL A 70 2.81 -4.63 -2.00
N VAL A 71 2.83 -3.64 -2.91
CA VAL A 71 1.61 -2.88 -3.23
C VAL A 71 0.55 -3.76 -3.88
N ARG A 72 0.95 -4.72 -4.73
CA ARG A 72 0.01 -5.71 -5.27
C ARG A 72 -0.64 -6.51 -4.15
N GLU A 73 0.14 -7.04 -3.22
CA GLU A 73 -0.34 -7.81 -2.06
C GLU A 73 -1.33 -6.99 -1.21
N ILE A 74 -1.03 -5.72 -0.95
CA ILE A 74 -1.93 -4.78 -0.24
C ILE A 74 -3.26 -4.60 -1.00
N LEU A 75 -3.21 -4.40 -2.31
CA LEU A 75 -4.41 -4.24 -3.13
C LEU A 75 -5.22 -5.54 -3.23
N GLU A 76 -4.57 -6.70 -3.34
CA GLU A 76 -5.24 -8.01 -3.33
C GLU A 76 -5.94 -8.27 -2.00
N MET A 77 -5.26 -8.02 -0.87
CA MET A 77 -5.86 -8.10 0.46
C MET A 77 -7.07 -7.17 0.57
N ARG A 78 -6.95 -5.94 0.07
CA ARG A 78 -8.04 -4.96 0.08
C ARG A 78 -9.26 -5.43 -0.73
N LYS A 79 -9.03 -6.05 -1.90
CA LYS A 79 -10.09 -6.65 -2.71
C LYS A 79 -10.77 -7.82 -2.01
N ALA A 80 -9.99 -8.66 -1.33
CA ALA A 80 -10.53 -9.78 -0.56
C ALA A 80 -11.48 -9.30 0.55
N SER A 81 -11.25 -8.11 1.09
CA SER A 81 -12.14 -7.43 2.05
C SER A 81 -13.32 -6.69 1.42
N GLY A 82 -13.54 -6.81 0.10
CA GLY A 82 -14.64 -6.13 -0.61
C GLY A 82 -14.41 -4.63 -0.85
N LEU A 83 -13.23 -4.10 -0.51
CA LEU A 83 -12.84 -2.73 -0.80
C LEU A 83 -12.27 -2.63 -2.22
N THR A 84 -12.40 -1.46 -2.83
CA THR A 84 -11.95 -1.21 -4.22
C THR A 84 -10.61 -0.47 -4.24
N ALA A 85 -10.37 0.35 -5.26
CA ALA A 85 -9.13 1.11 -5.44
C ALA A 85 -8.71 1.87 -4.17
N ALA A 86 -7.41 2.07 -4.00
CA ALA A 86 -6.82 2.74 -2.85
C ALA A 86 -6.07 4.01 -3.26
N SER A 87 -6.13 5.03 -2.40
CA SER A 87 -5.35 6.24 -2.59
C SER A 87 -3.87 5.99 -2.31
N VAL A 88 -3.00 6.86 -2.83
CA VAL A 88 -1.55 6.76 -2.56
C VAL A 88 -1.25 6.88 -1.06
N ALA A 89 -2.03 7.68 -0.33
CA ALA A 89 -1.89 7.85 1.12
C ALA A 89 -2.24 6.56 1.87
N GLU A 90 -3.34 5.90 1.50
CA GLU A 90 -3.76 4.62 2.09
C GLU A 90 -2.71 3.52 1.86
N ILE A 91 -2.20 3.41 0.63
CA ILE A 91 -1.16 2.43 0.28
C ILE A 91 0.13 2.71 1.06
N TYR A 92 0.52 3.99 1.17
CA TYR A 92 1.69 4.40 1.94
C TYR A 92 1.55 4.02 3.42
N SER A 93 0.42 4.31 4.06
CA SER A 93 0.18 3.95 5.46
C SER A 93 0.31 2.44 5.67
N LYS A 94 -0.20 1.63 4.74
CA LYS A 94 -0.11 0.16 4.82
C LYS A 94 1.30 -0.39 4.56
N LEU A 95 2.07 0.27 3.70
CA LEU A 95 3.49 -0.03 3.50
C LEU A 95 4.30 0.21 4.79
N VAL A 96 4.09 1.35 5.43
CA VAL A 96 4.76 1.71 6.69
C VAL A 96 4.33 0.76 7.83
N GLU A 97 3.04 0.43 7.91
CA GLU A 97 2.50 -0.54 8.88
C GLU A 97 3.20 -1.91 8.77
N GLY A 98 3.49 -2.37 7.55
CA GLY A 98 4.22 -3.62 7.31
C GLY A 98 5.75 -3.52 7.29
N GLY A 99 6.32 -2.39 7.71
CA GLY A 99 7.77 -2.20 7.83
C GLY A 99 8.51 -2.03 6.51
N TYR A 100 7.83 -1.55 5.47
CA TYR A 100 8.51 -1.23 4.21
C TYR A 100 9.46 -0.06 4.39
N GLN A 101 10.73 -0.25 4.01
CA GLN A 101 11.74 0.78 4.09
C GLN A 101 11.82 1.55 2.76
N PHE A 102 11.46 2.83 2.79
CA PHE A 102 11.68 3.74 1.68
C PHE A 102 13.13 4.23 1.69
N GLU A 103 13.69 4.49 0.51
CA GLU A 103 15.03 5.08 0.33
C GLU A 103 15.10 6.57 0.74
N THR A 104 14.00 7.12 1.26
CA THR A 104 13.90 8.51 1.68
C THR A 104 13.24 8.61 3.04
N SER A 105 13.77 9.48 3.90
CA SER A 105 13.20 9.77 5.21
C SER A 105 12.04 10.76 5.16
N ASN A 106 11.79 11.40 4.00
CA ASN A 106 10.70 12.36 3.84
C ASN A 106 9.46 11.67 3.24
N GLU A 107 8.38 11.66 4.01
CA GLU A 107 7.09 11.07 3.63
C GLU A 107 6.57 11.59 2.27
N GLU A 108 6.73 12.88 1.99
CA GLU A 108 6.23 13.47 0.74
C GLU A 108 7.01 12.93 -0.48
N ASN A 109 8.32 12.78 -0.33
CA ASN A 109 9.17 12.15 -1.34
C ASN A 109 8.83 10.66 -1.50
N ALA A 110 8.57 9.94 -0.39
CA ALA A 110 8.18 8.54 -0.44
C ALA A 110 6.84 8.36 -1.19
N LYS A 111 5.84 9.21 -0.92
CA LYS A 111 4.56 9.23 -1.66
C LYS A 111 4.76 9.58 -3.13
N ARG A 112 5.69 10.48 -3.47
CA ARG A 112 6.04 10.82 -4.85
C ARG A 112 6.65 9.62 -5.58
N VAL A 113 7.63 8.95 -4.97
CA VAL A 113 8.27 7.73 -5.52
C VAL A 113 7.24 6.62 -5.70
N LEU A 114 6.37 6.41 -4.71
CA LEU A 114 5.26 5.46 -4.79
C LEU A 114 4.34 5.76 -5.98
N ARG A 115 3.89 7.01 -6.12
CA ARG A 115 3.04 7.43 -7.25
C ARG A 115 3.70 7.18 -8.60
N ILE A 116 4.99 7.47 -8.73
CA ILE A 116 5.76 7.24 -9.96
C ILE A 116 5.81 5.74 -10.26
N SER A 117 6.13 4.91 -9.27
CA SER A 117 6.18 3.45 -9.42
C SER A 117 4.84 2.85 -9.86
N LEU A 118 3.74 3.30 -9.23
CA LEU A 118 2.39 2.86 -9.59
C LEU A 118 1.97 3.29 -11.00
N THR A 119 2.41 4.46 -11.44
CA THR A 119 2.06 4.98 -12.78
C THR A 119 2.89 4.31 -13.88
N LYS A 120 4.16 3.98 -13.60
CA LYS A 120 5.05 3.32 -14.57
C LYS A 120 4.77 1.82 -14.73
N ASN A 121 4.22 1.17 -13.70
CA ASN A 121 4.01 -0.27 -13.73
C ASN A 121 2.64 -0.63 -14.34
N PRO A 122 2.61 -1.43 -15.44
CA PRO A 122 1.37 -1.75 -16.17
C PRO A 122 0.41 -2.67 -15.41
N ALA A 123 0.82 -3.23 -14.28
CA ALA A 123 -0.05 -4.04 -13.42
C ALA A 123 -1.08 -3.19 -12.67
N PHE A 124 -0.83 -1.89 -12.49
CA PHE A 124 -1.74 -0.98 -11.78
C PHE A 124 -2.51 -0.11 -12.77
N HIS A 125 -3.72 0.27 -12.39
CA HIS A 125 -4.58 1.15 -13.14
C HIS A 125 -5.02 2.32 -12.25
N LYS A 126 -4.84 3.54 -12.76
CA LYS A 126 -5.32 4.75 -12.10
C LYS A 126 -6.76 5.03 -12.54
N ILE A 127 -7.68 5.05 -11.58
CA ILE A 127 -9.07 5.40 -11.83
C ILE A 127 -9.23 6.94 -11.88
N PRO A 128 -10.30 7.47 -12.53
CA PRO A 128 -10.50 8.93 -12.66
C PRO A 128 -10.56 9.68 -11.31
N ASN A 129 -10.92 8.98 -10.22
CA ASN A 129 -10.91 9.56 -8.87
C ASN A 129 -9.50 9.83 -8.31
N GLY A 130 -8.44 9.37 -8.99
CA GLY A 130 -7.06 9.52 -8.55
C GLY A 130 -6.51 8.34 -7.74
N ASP A 131 -7.35 7.36 -7.42
CA ASP A 131 -6.97 6.12 -6.74
C ASP A 131 -6.36 5.10 -7.70
N TYR A 132 -5.70 4.10 -7.12
CA TYR A 132 -5.01 3.03 -7.82
C TYR A 132 -5.65 1.68 -7.49
N GLY A 133 -5.88 0.87 -8.51
CA GLY A 133 -6.29 -0.53 -8.38
C GLY A 133 -5.46 -1.44 -9.28
N LEU A 134 -5.72 -2.75 -9.23
CA LEU A 134 -5.08 -3.70 -10.14
C LEU A 134 -5.78 -3.67 -11.50
N LYS A 135 -4.98 -3.78 -12.56
CA LYS A 135 -5.49 -3.83 -13.94
C LYS A 135 -6.45 -4.99 -14.18
N GLU A 136 -6.23 -6.12 -13.51
CA GLU A 136 -7.08 -7.31 -13.59
C GLU A 136 -8.52 -7.06 -13.12
N TRP A 137 -8.76 -6.02 -12.30
CA TRP A 137 -10.11 -5.68 -11.85
C TRP A 137 -10.88 -4.88 -12.91
N TYR A 138 -10.19 -4.36 -13.90
CA TYR A 138 -10.73 -3.44 -14.90
C TYR A 138 -10.39 -3.89 -16.33
N PRO A 139 -10.83 -5.10 -16.76
CA PRO A 139 -10.53 -5.61 -18.10
C PRO A 139 -11.09 -4.74 -19.24
N ASN A 140 -12.16 -3.98 -18.97
CA ASN A 140 -12.82 -3.10 -19.96
C ASN A 140 -12.43 -1.61 -19.83
N ALA A 141 -11.54 -1.25 -18.90
CA ALA A 141 -11.14 0.15 -18.75
C ALA A 141 -10.24 0.58 -19.91
N LYS A 142 -10.70 1.58 -20.68
CA LYS A 142 -9.90 2.22 -21.74
C LYS A 142 -8.61 2.74 -21.12
N GLN A 143 -7.47 2.18 -21.54
CA GLN A 143 -6.18 2.74 -21.14
C GLN A 143 -6.11 4.18 -21.64
N PRO A 144 -5.80 5.17 -20.76
CA PRO A 144 -5.42 6.47 -21.25
C PRO A 144 -4.14 6.28 -22.08
N GLN A 145 -4.24 6.63 -23.37
CA GLN A 145 -3.12 6.60 -24.30
C GLN A 145 -1.91 7.31 -23.68
N PRO A 146 -0.68 6.78 -23.86
CA PRO A 146 0.52 7.47 -23.40
C PRO A 146 0.59 8.84 -24.08
N LYS A 147 0.43 9.91 -23.28
CA LYS A 147 0.73 11.26 -23.76
C LYS A 147 2.24 11.31 -23.96
N LYS A 148 2.67 11.41 -25.22
CA LYS A 148 4.05 11.67 -25.63
C LYS A 148 4.65 12.77 -24.75
N ASP A 149 5.80 12.45 -24.18
CA ASP A 149 6.74 13.35 -23.51
C ASP A 149 6.79 14.74 -24.15
N LYS A 150 6.51 15.77 -23.35
CA LYS A 150 7.20 17.04 -23.52
C LYS A 150 8.44 16.99 -22.63
N GLN A 151 9.53 16.65 -23.28
CA GLN A 151 10.91 16.89 -22.89
C GLN A 151 11.02 18.33 -22.36
N THR A 152 11.21 18.50 -21.06
CA THR A 152 11.90 19.68 -20.52
C THR A 152 13.27 19.20 -20.12
N GLU A 153 14.23 19.46 -21.01
CA GLU A 153 15.65 19.58 -20.68
C GLU A 153 15.80 20.51 -19.47
N ASN A 154 16.45 20.00 -18.44
CA ASN A 154 17.46 20.72 -17.68
C ASN A 154 18.29 19.66 -16.98
N GLY A 155 19.44 19.38 -17.58
CA GLY A 155 20.45 18.51 -17.02
C GLY A 155 21.07 19.14 -15.78
N ASN A 156 21.38 18.29 -14.81
CA ASN A 156 22.60 18.41 -14.04
C ASN A 156 22.92 17.03 -13.47
N GLY A 157 23.68 16.25 -14.26
CA GLY A 157 24.37 15.08 -13.77
C GLY A 157 25.47 15.52 -12.82
N HIS A 158 25.47 14.96 -11.61
CA HIS A 158 26.65 14.94 -10.77
C HIS A 158 26.85 13.49 -10.33
N ASP A 159 27.27 12.70 -11.31
CA ASP A 159 28.10 11.51 -11.17
C ASP A 159 29.42 11.91 -10.51
N GLY A 160 29.46 11.89 -9.18
CA GLY A 160 30.70 11.92 -8.41
C GLY A 160 31.38 10.56 -8.49
N GLU A 161 32.07 10.31 -9.61
CA GLU A 161 33.11 9.29 -9.70
C GLU A 161 34.24 9.68 -8.74
N VAL A 162 34.34 8.95 -7.62
CA VAL A 162 35.42 9.14 -6.64
C VAL A 162 36.67 8.50 -7.24
N VAL A 163 37.40 9.27 -8.04
CA VAL A 163 38.78 8.96 -8.40
C VAL A 163 39.62 8.94 -7.12
N VAL A 164 40.06 7.76 -6.75
CA VAL A 164 41.10 7.54 -5.73
C VAL A 164 42.44 8.01 -6.30
N GLU A 165 42.71 9.30 -6.19
CA GLU A 165 44.02 9.86 -6.46
C GLU A 165 44.93 9.51 -5.28
N LEU A 166 45.73 8.45 -5.45
CA LEU A 166 46.83 8.08 -4.56
C LEU A 166 47.90 9.17 -4.62
N PRO A 167 48.32 9.76 -3.48
CA PRO A 167 49.36 10.77 -3.46
C PRO A 167 50.69 10.20 -3.94
N GLY A 168 51.32 10.91 -4.88
CA GLY A 168 52.60 10.58 -5.47
C GLY A 168 53.71 10.41 -4.42
N LEU A 169 54.40 9.27 -4.51
CA LEU A 169 55.71 9.05 -3.94
C LEU A 169 56.70 9.98 -4.66
N ASP A 170 57.12 11.03 -3.96
CA ASP A 170 58.28 11.84 -4.30
C ASP A 170 59.51 11.19 -3.63
N GLU A 171 60.24 10.38 -4.39
CA GLU A 171 61.68 10.18 -4.19
C GLU A 171 62.35 10.61 -5.49
N PRO A 172 63.29 11.57 -5.45
CA PRO A 172 64.68 11.14 -5.31
C PRO A 172 65.56 12.09 -4.49
N GLY A 173 66.36 11.52 -3.59
CA GLY A 173 67.42 12.21 -2.86
C GLY A 173 68.63 11.30 -2.67
N ASP A 174 69.19 10.79 -3.78
CA ASP A 174 70.55 10.25 -3.84
C ASP A 174 71.44 11.35 -4.42
N ASP A 175 72.25 11.97 -3.57
CA ASP A 175 73.49 12.65 -3.99
C ASP A 175 74.57 12.32 -2.96
N SER A 176 75.76 12.06 -3.51
CA SER A 176 76.91 11.38 -2.92
C SER A 176 77.68 12.18 -1.85
#